data_AF-A0A959SAI4-F1
#
_entry.id   AF-A0A959SAI4-F1
#
_cell.length_a   1.000
_cell.length_b   1.000
_cell.length_c   1.000
_cell.angle_alpha   90.00
_cell.angle_beta   90.00
_cell.angle_gamma   90.00
#
_symmetry.space_group_name_H-M   'P 1'
#
loop_
_entity.id
_entity.type
_entity.pdbx_description
1 polymer ?
#
loop_
_entity_poly.entity_id
_entity_poly.type
_entity_poly.pdbx_seq_one_letter_code
_entity_poly.pdbx_strand_id
1 'polypeptide(L)'
;MFRGPLLVLLLRLLSVAVVYTALRILFHALNSAAFPDVPVVAFLGGVRFDLSAIAWLHLPWVVLYLVNPDPGGVLGRIQFLVFISINAVALFFNCVDLEYFKFSMKRSTADFIRILGAGGDTVNLLPAFLKDYWYILLIYLGCLTAIAWSYVRIGRLG
;
A
#
# COMPACT_ATOMS: atom_id res chain seq x y z
N MET A 1 -7.22 -29.77 -0.52
CA MET A 1 -8.64 -29.98 -0.86
C MET A 1 -9.53 -28.85 -0.28
N PHE A 2 -9.19 -27.57 -0.53
CA PHE A 2 -9.89 -26.39 0.04
C PHE A 2 -9.86 -25.13 -0.84
N ARG A 3 -9.68 -25.22 -2.15
CA ARG A 3 -9.35 -24.02 -2.94
C ARG A 3 -10.56 -23.51 -3.71
N GLY A 4 -11.47 -22.87 -2.97
CA GLY A 4 -12.55 -22.06 -3.54
C GLY A 4 -12.07 -20.65 -3.92
N PRO A 5 -12.76 -19.95 -4.82
CA PRO A 5 -12.40 -18.59 -5.25
C PRO A 5 -12.36 -17.59 -4.09
N LEU A 6 -13.18 -17.80 -3.05
CA LEU A 6 -13.15 -16.96 -1.84
C LEU A 6 -11.82 -17.06 -1.08
N LEU A 7 -11.17 -18.23 -1.05
CA LEU A 7 -9.86 -18.38 -0.41
C LEU A 7 -8.80 -17.59 -1.17
N VAL A 8 -8.83 -17.62 -2.50
CA VAL A 8 -7.90 -16.85 -3.36
C VAL A 8 -8.08 -15.35 -3.12
N LEU A 9 -9.32 -14.87 -3.03
CA LEU A 9 -9.63 -13.49 -2.67
C LEU A 9 -9.06 -13.12 -1.30
N LEU A 10 -9.34 -13.91 -0.27
CA LEU A 10 -8.88 -13.64 1.10
C LEU A 10 -7.35 -13.64 1.19
N LEU A 11 -6.67 -14.58 0.53
CA LEU A 11 -5.21 -14.64 0.52
C LEU A 11 -4.58 -13.43 -0.18
N ARG A 12 -5.20 -12.92 -1.25
CA ARG A 12 -4.73 -11.69 -1.94
C ARG A 12 -4.90 -10.45 -1.07
N LEU A 13 -6.01 -10.31 -0.36
CA LEU A 13 -6.20 -9.19 0.56
C LEU A 13 -5.30 -9.31 1.80
N LEU A 14 -5.07 -10.54 2.28
CA LEU A 14 -4.15 -10.81 3.38
C LEU A 14 -2.71 -10.44 3.01
N SER A 15 -2.26 -10.72 1.78
CA SER A 15 -0.91 -10.34 1.36
C SER A 15 -0.71 -8.81 1.36
N VAL A 16 -1.73 -8.04 0.96
CA VAL A 16 -1.75 -6.57 1.09
C VAL A 16 -1.66 -6.16 2.56
N ALA A 17 -2.47 -6.76 3.44
CA ALA A 17 -2.49 -6.43 4.86
C ALA A 17 -1.13 -6.68 5.55
N VAL A 18 -0.42 -7.74 5.17
CA VAL A 18 0.93 -8.02 5.66
C VAL A 18 1.91 -6.92 5.25
N VAL A 19 1.89 -6.49 3.98
CA VAL A 19 2.76 -5.41 3.50
C VAL A 19 2.45 -4.09 4.18
N TYR A 20 1.18 -3.75 4.37
CA TYR A 20 0.77 -2.52 5.07
C TYR A 20 1.21 -2.52 6.53
N THR A 21 1.07 -3.67 7.20
CA THR A 21 1.52 -3.82 8.59
C THR A 21 3.04 -3.67 8.69
N ALA A 22 3.80 -4.24 7.74
CA ALA A 22 5.25 -4.07 7.68
C ALA A 22 5.64 -2.60 7.48
N LEU A 23 4.97 -1.87 6.59
CA LEU A 23 5.19 -0.43 6.41
C LEU A 23 4.82 0.37 7.66
N ARG A 24 3.77 0.01 8.41
CA ARG A 24 3.46 0.64 9.71
C ARG A 24 4.59 0.43 10.72
N ILE A 25 5.10 -0.79 10.83
CA ILE A 25 6.19 -1.10 11.76
C ILE A 25 7.43 -0.28 11.37
N LEU A 26 7.74 -0.23 10.07
CA LEU A 26 8.85 0.58 9.56
C LEU A 26 8.64 2.08 9.82
N PHE A 27 7.43 2.60 9.60
CA PHE A 27 7.06 3.99 9.90
C PHE A 27 7.33 4.31 11.38
N HIS A 28 6.88 3.45 12.29
CA HIS A 28 7.11 3.64 13.71
C HIS A 28 8.60 3.56 14.08
N ALA A 29 9.35 2.63 13.48
CA ALA A 29 10.79 2.50 13.73
C ALA A 29 11.56 3.77 13.31
N LEU A 30 11.28 4.31 12.12
CA LEU A 30 11.92 5.51 11.57
C LEU A 30 11.51 6.80 12.28
N ASN A 31 10.34 6.81 12.93
CA ASN A 31 9.78 7.96 13.64
C ASN A 31 9.66 7.74 15.15
N SER A 32 10.43 6.79 15.70
CA SER A 32 10.33 6.36 17.10
C SER A 32 10.53 7.51 18.10
N ALA A 33 11.38 8.48 17.77
CA ALA A 33 11.57 9.69 18.58
C ALA A 33 10.29 10.53 18.76
N ALA A 34 9.38 10.51 17.79
CA ALA A 34 8.09 11.19 17.88
C ALA A 34 7.04 10.38 18.67
N PHE A 35 7.31 9.11 18.96
CA PHE A 35 6.40 8.19 19.61
C PHE A 35 7.08 7.41 20.75
N PRO A 36 7.55 8.08 21.82
CA PRO A 36 8.03 7.39 23.01
C PRO A 36 6.84 6.68 23.68
N ASP A 37 6.93 5.36 23.82
CA ASP A 37 5.96 4.51 24.54
C ASP A 37 4.61 4.25 23.84
N VAL A 38 4.65 3.73 22.60
CA VAL A 38 3.43 3.26 21.91
C VAL A 38 2.93 1.93 22.50
N PRO A 39 1.70 1.86 23.04
CA PRO A 39 1.16 0.60 23.56
C PRO A 39 0.85 -0.38 22.41
N VAL A 40 1.04 -1.68 22.65
CA VAL A 40 0.74 -2.74 21.67
C VAL A 40 -0.71 -2.67 21.15
N VAL A 41 -1.65 -2.23 21.99
CA VAL A 41 -3.06 -2.06 21.63
C VAL A 41 -3.24 -1.02 20.52
N ALA A 42 -2.38 0.01 20.44
CA ALA A 42 -2.40 0.98 19.35
C ALA A 42 -2.04 0.34 18.01
N PHE A 43 -1.12 -0.64 17.99
CA PHE A 43 -0.82 -1.41 16.78
C PHE A 43 -1.99 -2.28 16.36
N LEU A 44 -2.70 -2.92 17.30
CA LEU A 44 -3.91 -3.69 17.00
C LEU A 44 -5.03 -2.79 16.45
N GLY A 45 -5.23 -1.62 17.05
CA GLY A 45 -6.15 -0.60 16.54
C GLY A 45 -5.77 -0.15 15.13
N GLY A 46 -4.48 0.06 14.90
CA GLY A 46 -3.93 0.34 13.58
C GLY A 46 -4.24 -0.77 12.57
N VAL A 47 -3.99 -2.04 12.90
CA VAL A 47 -4.22 -3.15 11.96
C VAL A 47 -5.70 -3.22 11.60
N ARG A 48 -6.60 -3.03 12.57
CA ARG A 48 -8.04 -2.94 12.30
C ARG A 48 -8.39 -1.78 11.36
N PHE A 49 -7.76 -0.62 11.54
CA PHE A 49 -7.92 0.52 10.65
C PHE A 49 -7.45 0.19 9.23
N ASP A 50 -6.27 -0.43 9.07
CA ASP A 50 -5.76 -0.82 7.74
C ASP A 50 -6.66 -1.83 7.06
N LEU A 51 -7.19 -2.81 7.79
CA LEU A 51 -8.13 -3.78 7.24
C LEU A 51 -9.39 -3.10 6.69
N SER A 52 -9.89 -2.08 7.41
CA SER A 52 -11.02 -1.29 6.91
C SER A 52 -10.67 -0.49 5.65
N ALA A 53 -9.48 0.13 5.61
CA ALA A 53 -9.01 0.85 4.43
C ALA A 53 -8.80 -0.08 3.23
N ILE A 54 -8.20 -1.25 3.45
CA ILE A 54 -8.00 -2.28 2.41
C ILE A 54 -9.36 -2.71 1.84
N ALA A 55 -10.36 -2.97 2.70
CA ALA A 55 -11.70 -3.35 2.28
C ALA A 55 -12.36 -2.27 1.41
N TRP A 56 -12.28 -1.00 1.83
CA TRP A 56 -12.84 0.12 1.07
C TRP A 56 -12.13 0.35 -0.26
N LEU A 57 -10.80 0.40 -0.26
CA LEU A 57 -9.99 0.66 -1.46
C LEU A 57 -10.13 -0.45 -2.50
N HIS A 58 -10.24 -1.71 -2.06
CA HIS A 58 -10.31 -2.86 -2.96
C HIS A 58 -11.74 -3.25 -3.34
N LEU A 59 -12.76 -2.52 -2.89
CA LEU A 59 -14.16 -2.82 -3.23
C LEU A 59 -14.40 -2.95 -4.75
N PRO A 60 -13.87 -2.07 -5.63
CA PRO A 60 -14.01 -2.25 -7.07
C PRO A 60 -13.37 -3.55 -7.59
N TRP A 61 -12.21 -3.92 -7.05
CA TRP A 61 -11.53 -5.15 -7.42
C TRP A 61 -12.28 -6.39 -6.94
N VAL A 62 -12.80 -6.36 -5.71
CA VAL A 62 -13.61 -7.44 -5.13
C VAL A 62 -14.85 -7.70 -5.98
N VAL A 63 -15.55 -6.65 -6.41
CA VAL A 63 -16.71 -6.78 -7.31
C VAL A 63 -16.31 -7.44 -8.62
N LEU A 64 -15.22 -6.99 -9.26
CA LEU A 64 -14.72 -7.61 -10.50
C LEU A 64 -14.37 -9.09 -10.33
N TYR A 65 -13.74 -9.45 -9.21
CA TYR A 65 -13.36 -10.83 -8.91
C TYR A 65 -14.57 -11.72 -8.63
N LEU A 66 -15.60 -11.21 -7.95
CA LEU A 66 -16.83 -11.95 -7.67
C LEU A 66 -17.66 -12.20 -8.94
N VAL A 67 -17.64 -11.26 -9.90
CA VAL A 67 -18.32 -11.42 -11.20
C VAL A 67 -17.62 -12.48 -12.05
N ASN A 68 -16.28 -12.49 -12.06
CA ASN A 68 -15.52 -13.49 -12.77
C ASN A 68 -14.27 -13.92 -11.98
N PRO A 69 -14.30 -15.05 -11.27
CA PRO A 69 -13.16 -15.52 -10.50
C PRO A 69 -12.05 -16.16 -11.35
N ASP A 70 -12.27 -16.35 -12.66
CA ASP A 70 -11.30 -16.94 -13.57
C ASP A 70 -10.10 -15.98 -13.77
N PRO A 71 -8.86 -16.42 -13.45
CA PRO A 71 -7.65 -15.63 -13.71
C PRO A 71 -7.32 -15.47 -15.20
N GLY A 72 -8.02 -16.17 -16.10
CA GLY A 72 -7.79 -16.16 -17.54
C GLY A 72 -8.35 -14.96 -18.32
N GLY A 73 -7.83 -14.77 -19.53
CA GLY A 73 -8.39 -13.84 -20.52
C GLY A 73 -8.23 -12.35 -20.22
N VAL A 74 -9.10 -11.53 -20.82
CA VAL A 74 -9.08 -10.07 -20.70
C VAL A 74 -9.52 -9.62 -19.30
N LEU A 75 -10.53 -10.29 -18.71
CA LEU A 75 -11.05 -9.94 -17.39
C LEU A 75 -10.01 -10.20 -16.28
N GLY A 76 -9.25 -11.30 -16.33
CA GLY A 76 -8.16 -11.54 -15.38
C GLY A 76 -7.05 -10.47 -15.44
N ARG A 77 -6.74 -9.96 -16.65
CA ARG A 77 -5.80 -8.83 -16.82
C ARG A 77 -6.35 -7.54 -16.25
N ILE A 78 -7.63 -7.24 -16.49
CA ILE A 78 -8.30 -6.06 -15.91
C ILE A 78 -8.29 -6.14 -14.38
N GLN A 79 -8.60 -7.29 -13.79
CA GLN A 79 -8.54 -7.49 -12.35
C GLN A 79 -7.14 -7.21 -11.81
N PHE A 80 -6.09 -7.74 -12.45
CA PHE A 80 -4.72 -7.49 -12.05
C PHE A 80 -4.37 -5.99 -12.14
N LEU A 81 -4.75 -5.32 -13.22
CA LEU A 81 -4.51 -3.89 -13.42
C LEU A 81 -5.21 -3.04 -12.35
N VAL A 82 -6.47 -3.33 -12.04
CA VAL A 82 -7.22 -2.61 -10.99
C VAL A 82 -6.56 -2.85 -9.62
N PHE A 83 -6.24 -4.10 -9.30
CA PHE A 83 -5.58 -4.47 -8.04
C PHE A 83 -4.25 -3.75 -7.85
N ILE A 84 -3.38 -3.81 -8.87
CA ILE A 84 -2.04 -3.23 -8.77
C ILE A 84 -2.08 -1.71 -8.78
N SER A 85 -3.04 -1.09 -9.49
CA SER A 85 -3.19 0.37 -9.50
C SER A 85 -3.62 0.92 -8.13
N ILE A 86 -4.58 0.26 -7.48
CA ILE A 86 -5.01 0.61 -6.11
C ILE A 86 -3.81 0.53 -5.15
N ASN A 87 -3.08 -0.58 -5.19
CA ASN A 87 -1.91 -0.78 -4.34
C ASN A 87 -0.77 0.19 -4.67
N ALA A 88 -0.54 0.51 -5.94
CA ALA A 88 0.49 1.49 -6.33
C ALA A 88 0.23 2.86 -5.70
N VAL A 89 -1.00 3.37 -5.80
CA VAL A 89 -1.36 4.67 -5.21
C VAL A 89 -1.26 4.62 -3.69
N ALA A 90 -1.80 3.59 -3.06
CA ALA A 90 -1.82 3.51 -1.61
C ALA A 90 -0.43 3.27 -1.00
N LEU A 91 0.40 2.41 -1.62
CA LEU A 91 1.79 2.21 -1.22
C LEU A 91 2.63 3.47 -1.42
N PHE A 92 2.36 4.26 -2.46
CA PHE A 92 3.07 5.52 -2.68
C PHE A 92 2.93 6.44 -1.47
N PHE A 93 1.69 6.69 -1.02
CA PHE A 93 1.46 7.52 0.16
C PHE A 93 2.03 6.91 1.44
N ASN A 94 1.88 5.60 1.66
CA ASN A 94 2.46 4.95 2.84
C ASN A 94 4.01 5.04 2.86
N CYS A 95 4.67 4.97 1.71
CA CYS A 95 6.13 5.07 1.61
C CYS A 95 6.61 6.51 1.75
N VAL A 96 5.92 7.48 1.14
CA VAL A 96 6.21 8.91 1.31
C VAL A 96 6.10 9.33 2.78
N ASP A 97 5.08 8.82 3.48
CA ASP A 97 4.85 9.11 4.89
C ASP A 97 5.98 8.64 5.81
N LEU A 98 6.84 7.69 5.40
CA LEU A 98 7.98 7.24 6.21
C LEU A 98 8.91 8.39 6.58
N GLU A 99 9.12 9.33 5.66
CA GLU A 99 10.02 10.47 5.84
C GLU A 99 9.28 11.81 5.87
N TYR A 100 8.17 11.96 5.13
CA TYR A 100 7.40 13.21 5.12
C TYR A 100 6.90 13.62 6.51
N PHE A 101 6.60 12.63 7.36
CA PHE A 101 6.15 12.86 8.73
C PHE A 101 7.16 13.64 9.57
N LYS A 102 8.47 13.47 9.35
CA LYS A 102 9.52 14.19 10.10
C LYS A 102 9.49 15.69 9.88
N PHE A 103 9.01 16.14 8.71
CA PHE A 103 8.97 17.56 8.34
C PHE A 103 7.64 18.21 8.73
N SER A 104 6.53 17.50 8.54
CA SER A 104 5.19 18.08 8.70
C SER A 104 4.53 17.71 10.02
N MET A 105 5.04 16.69 10.73
CA MET A 105 4.39 16.01 11.86
C MET A 105 2.96 15.54 11.52
N LYS A 106 2.67 15.37 10.23
CA LYS A 106 1.38 14.99 9.68
C LYS A 106 1.61 13.93 8.61
N ARG A 107 0.61 13.06 8.41
CA ARG A 107 0.60 12.17 7.24
C ARG A 107 0.20 12.93 5.98
N SER A 108 0.48 12.34 4.83
CA SER A 108 0.14 12.87 3.52
C SER A 108 -1.38 13.03 3.40
N THR A 109 -1.81 14.27 3.25
CA THR A 109 -3.22 14.64 3.04
C THR A 109 -3.33 15.60 1.86
N ALA A 110 -4.48 16.25 1.67
CA ALA A 110 -4.68 17.22 0.60
C ALA A 110 -3.63 18.34 0.58
N ASP A 111 -3.06 18.70 1.73
CA ASP A 111 -1.99 19.69 1.82
C ASP A 111 -0.73 19.25 1.08
N PHE A 112 -0.35 17.98 1.19
CA PHE A 112 0.79 17.42 0.47
C PHE A 112 0.59 17.50 -1.05
N ILE A 113 -0.61 17.16 -1.53
CA ILE A 113 -0.96 17.25 -2.96
C ILE A 113 -0.93 18.70 -3.44
N ARG A 114 -1.41 19.64 -2.62
CA ARG A 114 -1.35 21.08 -2.93
C ARG A 114 0.09 21.58 -3.02
N ILE A 115 0.98 21.13 -2.12
CA ILE A 115 2.41 21.50 -2.14
C ILE A 115 3.10 20.99 -3.41
N LEU A 116 2.81 19.74 -3.82
CA LEU A 116 3.31 19.19 -5.09
C LEU A 116 2.75 19.94 -6.30
N GLY A 117 1.48 20.35 -6.25
CA GLY A 117 0.78 21.04 -7.35
C GLY A 117 1.02 22.55 -7.44
N ALA A 118 1.54 23.20 -6.37
CA ALA A 118 1.72 24.65 -6.31
C ALA A 118 2.81 25.19 -7.26
N GLY A 119 3.71 24.33 -7.77
CA GLY A 119 4.69 24.67 -8.79
C GLY A 119 5.83 25.60 -8.33
N GLY A 120 6.86 25.72 -9.18
CA GLY A 120 8.03 26.60 -8.96
C GLY A 120 9.12 25.94 -8.14
N ASP A 121 9.12 26.13 -6.82
CA ASP A 121 10.24 25.74 -5.96
C ASP A 121 10.18 24.27 -5.51
N THR A 122 8.97 23.74 -5.25
CA THR A 122 8.78 22.34 -4.84
C THR A 122 9.19 21.34 -5.92
N VAL A 123 8.88 21.63 -7.19
CA VAL A 123 9.20 20.75 -8.32
C VAL A 123 10.70 20.76 -8.62
N ASN A 124 11.38 21.88 -8.40
CA ASN A 124 12.83 21.97 -8.52
C ASN A 124 13.57 21.21 -7.40
N LEU A 125 12.93 21.01 -6.24
CA LEU A 125 13.48 20.25 -5.12
C LEU A 125 13.23 18.74 -5.23
N LEU A 126 12.21 18.29 -5.98
CA LEU A 126 11.87 16.87 -6.17
C LEU A 126 13.09 15.99 -6.57
N PRO A 127 13.96 16.39 -7.52
CA PRO A 127 15.15 15.60 -7.86
C PRO A 127 16.13 15.43 -6.70
N ALA A 128 16.32 16.47 -5.88
CA ALA A 128 17.16 16.40 -4.69
C ALA A 128 16.55 15.45 -3.64
N PHE A 129 15.24 15.55 -3.40
CA PHE A 129 14.53 14.61 -2.54
C PHE A 129 14.65 13.16 -3.04
N LEU A 130 14.49 12.90 -4.34
CA LEU A 130 14.66 11.55 -4.88
C LEU A 130 16.09 11.01 -4.69
N LYS A 131 17.09 11.88 -4.72
CA LYS A 131 18.49 11.52 -4.48
C LYS A 131 18.74 11.20 -3.01
N ASP A 132 18.23 12.02 -2.10
CA ASP A 132 18.46 11.87 -0.66
C ASP A 132 17.63 10.71 -0.08
N TYR A 133 16.45 10.44 -0.66
CA TYR A 133 15.49 9.43 -0.20
C TYR A 133 15.31 8.27 -1.17
N TRP A 134 16.34 7.94 -1.96
CA TRP A 134 16.33 6.87 -2.96
C TRP A 134 15.92 5.50 -2.38
N TYR A 135 16.20 5.23 -1.10
CA TYR A 135 15.82 4.00 -0.43
C TYR A 135 14.30 3.87 -0.24
N ILE A 136 13.54 4.97 -0.14
CA ILE A 136 12.07 4.95 -0.11
C ILE A 136 11.55 4.41 -1.44
N LEU A 137 12.15 4.84 -2.55
CA LEU A 137 11.78 4.33 -3.88
C LEU A 137 12.03 2.81 -3.97
N LEU A 138 13.13 2.32 -3.41
CA LEU A 138 13.39 0.88 -3.34
C LEU A 138 12.39 0.13 -2.47
N ILE A 139 12.02 0.68 -1.30
CA ILE A 139 10.99 0.09 -0.43
C ILE A 139 9.65 0.03 -1.17
N TYR A 140 9.27 1.12 -1.85
CA TYR A 140 8.04 1.20 -2.64
C TYR A 140 8.01 0.14 -3.76
N LEU A 141 9.06 0.08 -4.57
CA LEU A 141 9.17 -0.91 -5.66
C LEU A 141 9.23 -2.34 -5.11
N GLY A 142 9.93 -2.57 -4.01
CA GLY A 142 9.99 -3.86 -3.31
C GLY A 142 8.61 -4.30 -2.82
N CYS A 143 7.84 -3.41 -2.21
CA CYS A 143 6.48 -3.68 -1.75
C CYS A 143 5.54 -3.95 -2.92
N LEU A 144 5.60 -3.14 -3.99
CA LEU A 144 4.76 -3.29 -5.17
C LEU A 144 5.04 -4.62 -5.89
N THR A 145 6.32 -4.96 -6.07
CA THR A 145 6.74 -6.24 -6.67
C THR A 145 6.37 -7.43 -5.79
N ALA A 146 6.49 -7.33 -4.47
CA ALA A 146 6.05 -8.37 -3.53
C ALA A 146 4.53 -8.63 -3.64
N ILE A 147 3.72 -7.56 -3.69
CA ILE A 147 2.27 -7.68 -3.89
C ILE A 147 1.95 -8.29 -5.26
N ALA A 148 2.56 -7.80 -6.34
CA ALA A 148 2.36 -8.32 -7.69
C ALA A 148 2.74 -9.81 -7.80
N TRP A 149 3.89 -10.18 -7.23
CA TRP A 149 4.35 -11.56 -7.19
C TRP A 149 3.42 -12.46 -6.38
N SER A 150 2.97 -11.99 -5.21
CA SER A 150 2.01 -12.72 -4.37
C SER A 150 0.69 -12.96 -5.11
N TYR A 151 0.20 -11.98 -5.87
CA TYR A 151 -1.02 -12.08 -6.64
C TYR A 151 -0.96 -13.20 -7.69
N VAL A 152 0.14 -13.24 -8.44
CA VAL A 152 0.38 -14.28 -9.46
C VAL A 152 0.55 -15.65 -8.80
N ARG A 153 1.27 -15.74 -7.69
CA ARG A 153 1.46 -17.00 -6.96
C ARG A 153 0.17 -17.57 -6.39
N ILE A 154 -0.64 -16.72 -5.77
CA ILE A 154 -1.94 -17.11 -5.20
C ILE A 154 -2.93 -17.48 -6.32
N GLY A 155 -2.84 -16.82 -7.48
CA GLY A 155 -3.64 -17.16 -8.65
C GLY A 155 -3.39 -18.57 -9.22
N ARG A 156 -2.24 -19.19 -8.95
CA ARG A 156 -1.96 -20.59 -9.33
C ARG A 156 -2.56 -21.60 -8.36
N LEU A 157 -3.14 -21.13 -7.25
CA LEU A 157 -3.73 -22.00 -6.24
C LEU A 157 -5.17 -22.38 -6.61
N GLY A 158 -5.92 -21.48 -7.24
CA GLY A 158 -7.24 -21.76 -7.83
C GLY A 158 -7.12 -22.36 -9.21
#